data_AF-A0A401NRQ0-F1
#
_entry.id   AF-A0A401NRQ0-F1
#
_cell.length_a   1.000
_cell.length_b   1.000
_cell.length_c   1.000
_cell.angle_alpha   90.00
_cell.angle_beta   90.00
_cell.angle_gamma   90.00
#
_symmetry.space_group_name_H-M   'P 1'
#
loop_
_entity.id
_entity.type
_entity.pdbx_description
1 polymer ?
#
loop_
_entity_poly.entity_id
_entity_poly.type
_entity_poly.pdbx_seq_one_letter_code
_entity_poly.pdbx_strand_id
1 'polypeptide(L)'
;MAFTLYSLLQAALLCVNAVAVLHEERFLNKIGWGTDQSVGGFGEEPGIKSQLVNLIRSVRMVMRLPLIEMATRRALKAVLIDLSGTLHIEDTAISGAQEALQKLRSAPVAVKFVTNTTKECKQTLFERLQKLDFDIQEDEIFTSLTAARNLVEQMQVRPLLLVDDSALKDFEGINRSDPNAVVVGLAPQHFNYNTMNKAFRLISDGAPLIAIHKARYYKKLDGLSLGPGPFITGLEYATDVKATVVGKPEKPFFLEALQSIGCQPEEAVMIGDDARDDVGGAQNAGMLGILVKTGKYQPGDGDKTSPPPYLICNAFPQAVDHILQLLL
;
A
#
# COMPACT_ATOMS: atom_id res chain seq x y z
N MET A 1 1.58 -28.59 16.31
CA MET A 1 0.37 -28.33 15.51
C MET A 1 -0.57 -29.52 15.68
N ALA A 2 -1.74 -29.32 16.30
CA ALA A 2 -2.74 -30.38 16.41
C ALA A 2 -3.46 -30.51 15.07
N PHE A 3 -3.34 -31.65 14.41
CA PHE A 3 -4.18 -32.02 13.28
C PHE A 3 -5.64 -32.04 13.76
N THR A 4 -6.42 -31.05 13.32
CA THR A 4 -7.85 -30.97 13.65
C THR A 4 -8.65 -31.91 12.77
N LEU A 5 -9.77 -32.44 13.29
CA LEU A 5 -10.67 -33.29 12.49
C LEU A 5 -11.14 -32.57 11.20
N TYR A 6 -11.23 -31.24 11.26
CA TYR A 6 -11.55 -30.38 10.12
C TYR A 6 -10.48 -30.40 9.03
N SER A 7 -9.19 -30.31 9.39
CA SER A 7 -8.09 -30.36 8.42
C SER A 7 -7.96 -31.74 7.77
N LEU A 8 -8.25 -32.82 8.50
CA LEU A 8 -8.34 -34.17 7.95
C LEU A 8 -9.50 -34.30 6.95
N LEU A 9 -10.68 -33.77 7.29
CA LEU A 9 -11.85 -33.78 6.41
C LEU A 9 -11.58 -32.98 5.13
N GLN A 10 -10.96 -31.81 5.25
CA GLN A 10 -10.60 -30.94 4.13
C GLN A 10 -9.57 -31.60 3.21
N ALA A 11 -8.52 -32.22 3.77
CA ALA A 11 -7.52 -32.95 2.99
C ALA A 11 -8.11 -34.17 2.28
N ALA A 12 -8.98 -34.93 2.95
CA ALA A 12 -9.69 -36.06 2.36
C ALA A 12 -10.59 -35.62 1.19
N LEU A 13 -11.31 -34.51 1.36
CA LEU A 13 -12.16 -33.94 0.31
C LEU A 13 -11.33 -33.52 -0.91
N LEU A 14 -10.18 -32.87 -0.69
CA LEU A 14 -9.27 -32.45 -1.75
C LEU A 14 -8.64 -33.63 -2.49
N CYS A 15 -8.21 -34.67 -1.78
CA CYS A 15 -7.65 -35.89 -2.38
C CYS A 15 -8.70 -36.65 -3.20
N VAL A 16 -9.92 -36.82 -2.68
CA VAL A 16 -11.01 -37.49 -3.41
C VAL A 16 -11.39 -36.70 -4.66
N ASN A 17 -11.42 -35.37 -4.56
CA ASN A 17 -11.70 -34.50 -5.71
C ASN A 17 -10.56 -34.58 -6.75
N ALA A 18 -9.29 -34.61 -6.33
CA ALA A 18 -8.14 -34.76 -7.23
C ALA A 18 -8.14 -36.10 -7.97
N VAL A 19 -8.45 -37.21 -7.27
CA VAL A 19 -8.57 -38.55 -7.88
C VAL A 19 -9.73 -38.62 -8.86
N ALA A 20 -10.88 -38.01 -8.53
CA ALA A 20 -12.03 -37.93 -9.42
C ALA A 20 -11.77 -37.08 -10.68
N VAL A 21 -10.97 -36.02 -10.56
CA VAL A 21 -10.57 -35.15 -11.69
C VAL A 21 -9.53 -35.81 -12.60
N LEU A 22 -8.56 -36.55 -12.05
CA LEU A 22 -7.45 -37.14 -12.82
C LEU A 22 -7.83 -38.39 -13.63
N HIS A 23 -8.95 -39.04 -13.33
CA HIS A 23 -9.39 -40.28 -14.00
C HIS A 23 -10.84 -40.26 -14.49
N GLU A 24 -11.39 -39.07 -14.76
CA GLU A 24 -12.78 -38.86 -15.19
C GLU A 24 -13.16 -39.71 -16.42
N GLU A 25 -12.39 -39.64 -17.51
CA GLU A 25 -12.69 -40.44 -18.72
C GLU A 25 -12.59 -41.94 -18.46
N ARG A 26 -11.60 -42.39 -17.68
CA ARG A 26 -11.46 -43.82 -17.34
C ARG A 26 -12.58 -44.32 -16.44
N PHE A 27 -13.05 -43.51 -15.50
CA PHE A 27 -14.15 -43.86 -14.61
C PHE A 27 -15.48 -43.89 -15.36
N LEU A 28 -15.78 -42.84 -16.13
CA LEU A 28 -17.00 -42.74 -16.93
C LEU A 28 -17.06 -43.82 -18.02
N ASN A 29 -15.92 -44.14 -18.67
CA ASN A 29 -15.84 -45.24 -19.64
C ASN A 29 -16.04 -46.61 -18.96
N LYS A 30 -15.52 -46.81 -17.74
CA LYS A 30 -15.64 -48.10 -17.02
C LYS A 30 -17.06 -48.41 -16.54
N ILE A 31 -17.91 -47.39 -16.36
CA ILE A 31 -19.35 -47.55 -16.05
C ILE A 31 -20.25 -47.43 -17.29
N GLY A 32 -19.68 -47.35 -18.50
CA GLY A 32 -20.42 -47.30 -19.77
C GLY A 32 -21.13 -45.97 -20.03
N TRP A 33 -20.65 -44.89 -19.43
CA TRP A 33 -21.19 -43.52 -19.52
C TRP A 33 -20.16 -42.57 -20.16
N GLY A 34 -19.20 -43.14 -20.91
CA GLY A 34 -18.33 -42.39 -21.81
C GLY A 34 -19.15 -41.66 -22.86
N THR A 35 -18.69 -40.49 -23.27
CA THR A 35 -19.34 -39.68 -24.31
C THR A 35 -19.16 -40.32 -25.68
N ASP A 36 -19.99 -41.30 -26.02
CA ASP A 36 -20.32 -41.55 -27.43
C ASP A 36 -21.34 -40.48 -27.84
N GLN A 37 -20.88 -39.50 -28.62
CA GLN A 37 -21.74 -38.52 -29.27
C GLN A 37 -22.56 -39.21 -30.38
N SER A 38 -23.64 -39.90 -30.03
CA SER A 38 -24.75 -40.10 -30.95
C SER A 38 -25.65 -38.87 -30.86
N VAL A 39 -25.57 -38.02 -31.87
CA VAL A 39 -26.39 -36.82 -32.06
C VAL A 39 -27.88 -37.20 -32.06
N GLY A 40 -28.58 -36.89 -30.98
CA GLY A 40 -30.05 -36.96 -30.88
C GLY A 40 -30.67 -35.64 -31.33
N GLY A 41 -31.71 -35.71 -32.15
CA GLY A 41 -32.32 -34.58 -32.86
C GLY A 41 -32.97 -33.52 -31.95
N PHE A 42 -33.17 -32.34 -32.53
CA PHE A 42 -33.86 -31.20 -31.91
C PHE A 42 -35.25 -31.62 -31.39
N GLY A 43 -35.42 -31.63 -30.06
CA GLY A 43 -36.72 -31.77 -29.40
C GLY A 43 -36.92 -32.97 -28.47
N GLU A 44 -35.95 -33.87 -28.29
CA GLU A 44 -36.07 -34.96 -27.31
C GLU A 44 -35.66 -34.53 -25.89
N GLU A 45 -36.49 -34.89 -24.90
CA GLU A 45 -36.17 -34.62 -23.50
C GLU A 45 -34.88 -35.32 -23.09
N PRO A 46 -33.96 -34.63 -22.38
CA PRO A 46 -32.70 -35.21 -21.96
C PRO A 46 -32.96 -36.45 -21.11
N GLY A 47 -32.63 -37.63 -21.64
CA GLY A 47 -32.79 -38.89 -20.92
C GLY A 47 -32.03 -38.88 -19.59
N ILE A 48 -32.49 -39.69 -18.63
CA ILE A 48 -32.02 -39.72 -17.23
C ILE A 48 -30.47 -39.72 -17.12
N LYS A 49 -29.77 -40.43 -18.02
CA LYS A 49 -28.30 -40.42 -18.09
C LYS A 49 -27.70 -39.02 -18.32
N SER A 50 -28.25 -38.28 -19.28
CA SER A 50 -27.78 -36.93 -19.61
C SER A 50 -28.06 -35.92 -18.50
N GLN A 51 -29.21 -36.08 -17.80
CA GLN A 51 -29.53 -35.28 -16.62
C GLN A 51 -28.54 -35.57 -15.47
N LEU A 52 -28.17 -36.83 -15.26
CA LEU A 52 -27.21 -37.21 -14.22
C LEU A 52 -25.79 -36.74 -14.54
N VAL A 53 -25.35 -36.82 -15.80
CA VAL A 53 -24.06 -36.25 -16.25
C VAL A 53 -24.03 -34.73 -16.11
N ASN A 54 -25.13 -34.05 -16.46
CA ASN A 54 -25.25 -32.61 -16.25
C ASN A 54 -25.24 -32.23 -14.77
N LEU A 55 -25.88 -33.02 -13.90
CA LEU A 55 -25.84 -32.82 -12.45
C LEU A 55 -24.41 -32.96 -11.91
N ILE A 56 -23.66 -33.97 -12.33
CA ILE A 56 -22.25 -34.17 -11.95
C ILE A 56 -21.39 -32.97 -12.41
N ARG A 57 -21.60 -32.48 -13.65
CA ARG A 57 -20.89 -31.30 -14.17
C ARG A 57 -21.26 -30.02 -13.42
N SER A 58 -22.53 -29.83 -13.07
CA SER A 58 -22.99 -28.68 -12.27
C SER A 58 -22.43 -28.71 -10.85
N VAL A 59 -22.45 -29.88 -10.19
CA VAL A 59 -21.81 -30.06 -8.88
C VAL A 59 -20.31 -29.78 -8.97
N ARG A 60 -19.61 -30.23 -10.03
CA ARG A 60 -18.20 -29.90 -10.28
C ARG A 60 -17.96 -28.40 -10.43
N MET A 61 -18.83 -27.68 -11.14
CA MET A 61 -18.70 -26.22 -11.30
C MET A 61 -18.83 -25.52 -9.94
N VAL A 62 -19.82 -25.92 -9.14
CA VAL A 62 -20.05 -25.38 -7.79
C VAL A 62 -18.87 -25.72 -6.87
N MET A 63 -18.32 -26.94 -6.95
CA MET A 63 -17.17 -27.38 -6.16
C MET A 63 -15.83 -26.75 -6.59
N ARG A 64 -15.75 -26.13 -7.78
CA ARG A 64 -14.58 -25.35 -8.22
C ARG A 64 -14.58 -23.93 -7.67
N LEU A 65 -15.73 -23.36 -7.31
CA LEU A 65 -15.81 -22.00 -6.79
C LEU A 65 -14.97 -21.80 -5.50
N PRO A 66 -15.03 -22.68 -4.48
CA PRO A 66 -14.19 -22.56 -3.29
C PRO A 66 -12.70 -22.74 -3.59
N LEU A 67 -12.36 -23.56 -4.59
CA LEU A 67 -10.96 -23.81 -5.01
C LEU A 67 -10.37 -22.63 -5.76
N ILE A 68 -11.17 -21.94 -6.57
CA ILE A 68 -10.76 -20.69 -7.21
C ILE A 68 -10.58 -19.63 -6.14
N GLU A 69 -11.51 -19.48 -5.19
CA GLU A 69 -11.37 -18.54 -4.07
C GLU A 69 -10.11 -18.82 -3.22
N MET A 70 -9.83 -20.08 -2.89
CA MET A 70 -8.60 -20.47 -2.18
C MET A 70 -7.33 -20.29 -3.03
N ALA A 71 -7.36 -20.57 -4.32
CA ALA A 71 -6.21 -20.37 -5.22
C ALA A 71 -6.00 -18.90 -5.63
N THR A 72 -7.03 -18.05 -5.47
CA THR A 72 -6.99 -16.61 -5.78
C THR A 72 -6.74 -15.74 -4.56
N ARG A 73 -6.72 -16.29 -3.33
CA ARG A 73 -6.11 -15.61 -2.19
C ARG A 73 -4.62 -15.46 -2.47
N ARG A 74 -4.26 -14.31 -3.08
CA ARG A 74 -2.87 -13.93 -3.31
C ARG A 74 -2.20 -13.86 -1.94
N ALA A 75 -1.10 -14.59 -1.78
CA ALA A 75 -0.33 -14.57 -0.55
C ALA A 75 0.20 -13.15 -0.31
N LEU A 76 -0.02 -12.63 0.89
CA LEU A 76 0.53 -11.34 1.30
C LEU A 76 2.06 -11.45 1.32
N LYS A 77 2.75 -10.54 0.62
CA LYS A 77 4.21 -10.49 0.53
C LYS A 77 4.81 -9.28 1.25
N ALA A 78 4.06 -8.19 1.39
CA ALA A 78 4.57 -6.94 1.94
C ALA A 78 3.60 -6.25 2.89
N VAL A 79 4.16 -5.62 3.92
CA VAL A 79 3.44 -4.72 4.82
C VAL A 79 4.11 -3.35 4.77
N LEU A 80 3.38 -2.36 4.27
CA LEU A 80 3.75 -0.96 4.39
C LEU A 80 3.20 -0.42 5.72
N ILE A 81 4.04 0.23 6.51
CA ILE A 81 3.69 0.70 7.85
C ILE A 81 3.97 2.20 7.92
N ASP A 82 2.94 3.01 8.18
CA ASP A 82 3.16 4.41 8.50
C ASP A 82 3.94 4.56 9.81
N LEU A 83 4.73 5.62 9.94
CA LEU A 83 5.52 5.88 11.14
C LEU A 83 4.73 6.65 12.21
N SER A 84 4.31 7.87 11.89
CA SER A 84 3.85 8.86 12.86
C SER A 84 2.35 8.79 13.06
N GLY A 85 1.94 8.38 14.25
CA GLY A 85 0.54 8.08 14.60
C GLY A 85 0.23 6.59 14.57
N THR A 86 1.09 5.78 13.95
CA THR A 86 0.92 4.32 13.83
C THR A 86 1.91 3.55 14.73
N LEU A 87 3.22 3.84 14.62
CA LEU A 87 4.25 3.22 15.48
C LEU A 87 4.60 4.07 16.68
N HIS A 88 4.59 5.40 16.52
CA HIS A 88 4.94 6.33 17.58
C HIS A 88 4.13 7.63 17.46
N ILE A 89 3.97 8.34 18.57
CA ILE A 89 3.46 9.71 18.62
C ILE A 89 4.57 10.54 19.23
N GLU A 90 5.10 11.48 18.45
CA GLU A 90 6.30 12.25 18.83
C GLU A 90 7.44 11.30 19.24
N ASP A 91 8.00 11.45 20.45
CA ASP A 91 9.10 10.63 20.96
C ASP A 91 8.60 9.47 21.85
N THR A 92 7.34 9.05 21.70
CA THR A 92 6.76 7.92 22.47
C THR A 92 6.23 6.84 21.53
N ALA A 93 6.71 5.61 21.69
CA ALA A 93 6.19 4.46 20.96
C ALA A 93 4.74 4.14 21.37
N ILE A 94 3.94 3.67 20.41
CA ILE A 94 2.62 3.11 20.70
C ILE A 94 2.82 1.83 21.52
N SER A 95 2.01 1.68 22.57
CA SER A 95 2.11 0.53 23.47
C SER A 95 1.99 -0.80 22.72
N GLY A 96 2.99 -1.67 22.88
CA GLY A 96 3.05 -2.98 22.23
C GLY A 96 3.59 -2.97 20.80
N ALA A 97 3.99 -1.81 20.25
CA ALA A 97 4.37 -1.69 18.85
C ALA A 97 5.69 -2.40 18.53
N GLN A 98 6.68 -2.36 19.44
CA GLN A 98 7.95 -3.05 19.26
C GLN A 98 7.75 -4.57 19.21
N GLU A 99 7.00 -5.14 20.18
CA GLU A 99 6.73 -6.58 20.21
C GLU A 99 5.90 -7.02 19.01
N ALA A 100 4.94 -6.20 18.57
CA ALA A 100 4.16 -6.46 17.37
C ALA A 100 5.04 -6.48 16.11
N LEU A 101 5.96 -5.52 15.96
CA LEU A 101 6.90 -5.51 14.84
C LEU A 101 7.78 -6.78 14.84
N GLN A 102 8.27 -7.19 16.00
CA GLN A 102 9.07 -8.41 16.13
C GLN A 102 8.30 -9.67 15.73
N LYS A 103 7.02 -9.77 16.11
CA LYS A 103 6.13 -10.86 15.64
C LYS A 103 5.97 -10.83 14.13
N LEU A 104 5.74 -9.65 13.55
CA LEU A 104 5.55 -9.49 12.11
C LEU A 104 6.81 -9.91 11.33
N ARG A 105 8.00 -9.54 11.82
CA ARG A 105 9.30 -9.95 11.25
C ARG A 105 9.55 -11.45 11.29
N SER A 106 8.90 -12.18 12.19
CA SER A 106 9.02 -13.63 12.28
C SER A 106 8.19 -14.36 11.20
N ALA A 107 7.36 -13.63 10.45
CA ALA A 107 6.53 -14.15 9.37
C ALA A 107 7.18 -13.92 7.99
N PRO A 108 6.78 -14.67 6.94
CA PRO A 108 7.40 -14.58 5.62
C PRO A 108 6.90 -13.38 4.81
N VAL A 109 6.98 -12.18 5.37
CA VAL A 109 6.60 -10.91 4.74
C VAL A 109 7.72 -9.89 4.81
N ALA A 110 7.88 -9.10 3.75
CA ALA A 110 8.72 -7.92 3.78
C ALA A 110 8.03 -6.78 4.52
N VAL A 111 8.79 -6.01 5.28
CA VAL A 111 8.30 -4.82 5.99
C VAL A 111 8.95 -3.59 5.38
N LYS A 112 8.16 -2.54 5.15
CA LYS A 112 8.65 -1.24 4.70
C LYS A 112 7.97 -0.14 5.51
N PHE A 113 8.76 0.79 6.01
CA PHE A 113 8.26 1.93 6.77
C PHE A 113 8.08 3.11 5.83
N VAL A 114 6.90 3.71 5.83
CA VAL A 114 6.57 4.82 4.93
C VAL A 114 6.16 6.06 5.70
N THR A 115 6.54 7.25 5.24
CA THR A 115 6.08 8.50 5.86
C THR A 115 6.10 9.68 4.88
N ASN A 116 5.12 10.58 5.03
CA ASN A 116 5.15 11.91 4.42
C ASN A 116 5.92 12.84 5.36
N THR A 117 7.22 13.00 5.10
CA THR A 117 8.07 13.97 5.78
C THR A 117 8.64 14.98 4.80
N THR A 118 8.88 16.18 5.29
CA THR A 118 9.46 17.27 4.50
C THR A 118 10.56 18.01 5.26
N LYS A 119 10.85 17.60 6.49
CA LYS A 119 11.84 18.23 7.36
C LYS A 119 12.90 17.24 7.82
N GLU A 120 12.54 15.99 8.04
CA GLU A 120 13.46 15.02 8.61
C GLU A 120 14.06 14.17 7.50
N CYS A 121 15.40 14.18 7.35
CA CYS A 121 16.07 13.25 6.45
C CYS A 121 15.89 11.80 6.93
N LYS A 122 16.09 10.86 6.02
CA LYS A 122 15.96 9.42 6.29
C LYS A 122 16.80 8.98 7.50
N GLN A 123 18.05 9.43 7.59
CA GLN A 123 18.94 9.07 8.69
C GLN A 123 18.42 9.54 10.06
N THR A 124 17.89 10.76 10.15
CA THR A 124 17.33 11.27 11.42
C THR A 124 16.10 10.47 11.86
N LEU A 125 15.26 10.06 10.91
CA LEU A 125 14.12 9.18 11.19
C LEU A 125 14.57 7.81 11.69
N PHE A 126 15.58 7.24 11.04
CA PHE A 126 16.18 5.97 11.45
C PHE A 126 16.72 6.02 12.88
N GLU A 127 17.54 7.03 13.19
CA GLU A 127 18.11 7.23 14.53
C GLU A 127 17.02 7.43 15.59
N ARG A 128 15.93 8.13 15.27
CA ARG A 128 14.79 8.30 16.20
C ARG A 128 14.12 6.96 16.49
N LEU A 129 13.83 6.17 15.46
CA LEU A 129 13.16 4.88 15.65
C LEU A 129 14.05 3.88 16.40
N GLN A 130 15.37 3.91 16.20
CA GLN A 130 16.30 3.13 17.01
C GLN A 130 16.29 3.55 18.48
N LYS A 131 16.20 4.85 18.79
CA LYS A 131 16.05 5.33 20.18
C LYS A 131 14.75 4.90 20.84
N LEU A 132 13.75 4.53 20.05
CA LEU A 132 12.48 3.98 20.51
C LEU A 132 12.50 2.44 20.57
N ASP A 133 13.69 1.83 20.44
CA ASP A 133 13.93 0.38 20.49
C ASP A 133 13.21 -0.41 19.37
N PHE A 134 12.94 0.22 18.22
CA PHE A 134 12.47 -0.51 17.04
C PHE A 134 13.64 -1.16 16.30
N ASP A 135 13.55 -2.47 16.09
CA ASP A 135 14.45 -3.22 15.21
C ASP A 135 14.11 -2.95 13.75
N ILE A 136 14.81 -2.00 13.14
CA ILE A 136 14.63 -1.56 11.75
C ILE A 136 15.97 -1.39 11.05
N GLN A 137 15.95 -1.45 9.72
CA GLN A 137 17.08 -1.13 8.85
C GLN A 137 16.78 0.15 8.05
N GLU A 138 17.82 0.90 7.69
CA GLU A 138 17.68 2.19 7.01
C GLU A 138 17.10 2.06 5.58
N ASP A 139 17.37 0.94 4.92
CA ASP A 139 16.85 0.61 3.60
C ASP A 139 15.35 0.25 3.61
N GLU A 140 14.79 -0.12 4.78
CA GLU A 140 13.36 -0.37 4.96
C GLU A 140 12.54 0.93 5.03
N ILE A 141 13.17 2.07 5.27
CA ILE A 141 12.49 3.37 5.33
C ILE A 141 12.30 3.93 3.92
N PHE A 142 11.10 4.42 3.61
CA PHE A 142 10.78 5.11 2.38
C PHE A 142 9.99 6.38 2.67
N THR A 143 10.51 7.53 2.26
CA THR A 143 9.95 8.84 2.60
C THR A 143 9.48 9.57 1.34
N SER A 144 8.59 10.55 1.50
CA SER A 144 8.24 11.47 0.40
C SER A 144 9.44 12.26 -0.12
N LEU A 145 10.50 12.45 0.68
CA LEU A 145 11.79 13.00 0.24
C LEU A 145 12.52 12.02 -0.68
N THR A 146 12.52 10.73 -0.34
CA THR A 146 13.09 9.67 -1.19
C THR A 146 12.36 9.62 -2.54
N ALA A 147 11.02 9.65 -2.54
CA ALA A 147 10.22 9.70 -3.77
C ALA A 147 10.52 10.96 -4.61
N ALA A 148 10.68 12.13 -3.97
CA ALA A 148 11.05 13.36 -4.66
C ALA A 148 12.44 13.27 -5.30
N ARG A 149 13.42 12.71 -4.58
CA ARG A 149 14.78 12.49 -5.08
C ARG A 149 14.76 11.56 -6.30
N ASN A 150 14.09 10.42 -6.19
CA ASN A 150 14.02 9.43 -7.26
C ASN A 150 13.34 10.02 -8.51
N LEU A 151 12.29 10.82 -8.36
CA LEU A 151 11.66 11.52 -9.48
C LEU A 151 12.63 12.53 -10.13
N VAL A 152 13.39 13.29 -9.33
CA VAL A 152 14.41 14.22 -9.85
C VAL A 152 15.48 13.48 -10.65
N GLU A 153 15.98 12.35 -10.14
CA GLU A 153 16.97 11.51 -10.82
C GLU A 153 16.40 10.90 -12.11
N GLN A 154 15.17 10.39 -12.07
CA GLN A 154 14.47 9.84 -13.23
C GLN A 154 14.25 10.89 -14.33
N MET A 155 13.88 12.12 -13.96
CA MET A 155 13.69 13.22 -14.90
C MET A 155 15.02 13.85 -15.35
N GLN A 156 16.15 13.50 -14.72
CA GLN A 156 17.47 14.06 -14.97
C GLN A 156 17.50 15.60 -14.87
N VAL A 157 16.79 16.14 -13.87
CA VAL A 157 16.68 17.59 -13.64
C VAL A 157 17.58 18.08 -12.50
N ARG A 158 17.83 19.38 -12.46
CA ARG A 158 18.60 20.10 -11.43
C ARG A 158 17.62 20.94 -10.61
N PRO A 159 17.27 20.54 -9.38
CA PRO A 159 16.19 21.19 -8.67
C PRO A 159 16.63 22.45 -7.92
N LEU A 160 15.79 23.48 -7.97
CA LEU A 160 15.69 24.48 -6.92
C LEU A 160 14.91 23.85 -5.76
N LEU A 161 15.60 23.54 -4.66
CA LEU A 161 15.01 22.92 -3.48
C LEU A 161 14.45 23.99 -2.54
N LEU A 162 13.14 24.00 -2.34
CA LEU A 162 12.43 24.74 -1.30
C LEU A 162 12.01 23.74 -0.22
N VAL A 163 12.98 23.16 0.47
CA VAL A 163 12.82 22.17 1.54
C VAL A 163 13.53 22.65 2.80
N ASP A 164 13.24 22.05 3.95
CA ASP A 164 13.97 22.39 5.18
C ASP A 164 15.46 22.02 5.05
N ASP A 165 16.35 22.74 5.74
CA ASP A 165 17.79 22.50 5.66
C ASP A 165 18.14 21.08 6.14
N SER A 166 17.40 20.57 7.13
CA SER A 166 17.57 19.21 7.63
C SER A 166 17.12 18.13 6.64
N ALA A 167 16.36 18.47 5.60
CA ALA A 167 15.98 17.55 4.53
C ALA A 167 16.98 17.53 3.36
N LEU A 168 17.92 18.48 3.29
CA LEU A 168 18.89 18.57 2.19
C LEU A 168 19.81 17.34 2.08
N LYS A 169 20.01 16.63 3.19
CA LYS A 169 20.81 15.41 3.23
C LYS A 169 20.27 14.32 2.30
N ASP A 170 18.94 14.21 2.18
CA ASP A 170 18.30 13.25 1.27
C ASP A 170 18.54 13.59 -0.22
N PHE A 171 19.03 14.80 -0.53
CA PHE A 171 19.39 15.24 -1.90
C PHE A 171 20.90 15.36 -2.11
N GLU A 172 21.73 14.81 -1.22
CA GLU A 172 23.18 14.76 -1.43
C GLU A 172 23.53 14.05 -2.74
N GLY A 173 24.48 14.61 -3.49
CA GLY A 173 24.88 14.12 -4.81
C GLY A 173 24.04 14.66 -5.99
N ILE A 174 22.89 15.29 -5.74
CA ILE A 174 22.09 15.92 -6.80
C ILE A 174 22.72 17.24 -7.23
N ASN A 175 22.89 17.45 -8.53
CA ASN A 175 23.35 18.72 -9.07
C ASN A 175 22.26 19.81 -8.93
N ARG A 176 22.61 20.94 -8.32
CA ARG A 176 21.72 22.08 -8.04
C ARG A 176 22.17 23.38 -8.72
N SER A 177 23.26 23.36 -9.49
CA SER A 177 23.70 24.53 -10.24
C SER A 177 22.75 24.79 -11.41
N ASP A 178 22.43 26.06 -11.68
CA ASP A 178 21.54 26.45 -12.79
C ASP A 178 20.23 25.62 -12.82
N PRO A 179 19.36 25.81 -11.82
CA PRO A 179 18.22 24.93 -11.61
C PRO A 179 17.20 25.01 -12.75
N ASN A 180 16.69 23.86 -13.16
CA ASN A 180 15.67 23.71 -14.21
C ASN A 180 14.45 22.87 -13.75
N ALA A 181 14.29 22.68 -12.45
CA ALA A 181 13.13 22.09 -11.79
C ALA A 181 12.90 22.80 -10.45
N VAL A 182 11.69 22.71 -9.89
CA VAL A 182 11.38 23.24 -8.56
C VAL A 182 10.81 22.13 -7.70
N VAL A 183 11.44 21.84 -6.55
CA VAL A 183 10.92 20.89 -5.56
C VAL A 183 10.49 21.66 -4.33
N VAL A 184 9.24 21.49 -3.91
CA VAL A 184 8.65 22.25 -2.80
C VAL A 184 8.19 21.30 -1.69
N GLY A 185 8.80 21.49 -0.52
CA GLY A 185 8.38 20.94 0.77
C GLY A 185 7.88 22.05 1.70
N LEU A 186 7.70 21.76 2.99
CA LEU A 186 7.46 22.77 4.01
C LEU A 186 8.79 23.38 4.45
N ALA A 187 9.11 24.55 3.91
CA ALA A 187 10.33 25.29 4.22
C ALA A 187 10.01 26.75 4.58
N PRO A 188 9.58 27.03 5.82
CA PRO A 188 9.19 28.39 6.23
C PRO A 188 10.25 29.46 5.93
N GLN A 189 11.54 29.13 6.08
CA GLN A 189 12.67 30.01 5.76
C GLN A 189 12.74 30.40 4.27
N HIS A 190 12.18 29.58 3.38
CA HIS A 190 12.15 29.80 1.94
C HIS A 190 10.84 30.38 1.44
N PHE A 191 9.80 30.45 2.27
CA PHE A 191 8.48 30.97 1.91
C PHE A 191 8.38 32.49 2.02
N ASN A 192 9.31 33.16 1.34
CA ASN A 192 9.32 34.62 1.17
C ASN A 192 9.17 34.99 -0.31
N TYR A 193 8.77 36.24 -0.58
CA TYR A 193 8.47 36.71 -1.95
C TYR A 193 9.60 36.45 -2.94
N ASN A 194 10.85 36.72 -2.55
CA ASN A 194 12.00 36.61 -3.46
C ASN A 194 12.23 35.17 -3.92
N THR A 195 12.24 34.22 -2.97
CA THR A 195 12.43 32.80 -3.29
C THR A 195 11.25 32.24 -4.10
N MET A 196 10.02 32.59 -3.71
CA MET A 196 8.82 32.14 -4.42
C MET A 196 8.77 32.72 -5.84
N ASN A 197 9.16 33.98 -6.04
CA ASN A 197 9.22 34.61 -7.36
C ASN A 197 10.33 33.99 -8.24
N LYS A 198 11.44 33.53 -7.65
CA LYS A 198 12.46 32.75 -8.36
C LYS A 198 11.90 31.41 -8.84
N ALA A 199 11.20 30.68 -7.98
CA ALA A 199 10.52 29.43 -8.35
C ALA A 199 9.48 29.66 -9.45
N PHE A 200 8.65 30.69 -9.30
CA PHE A 200 7.67 31.10 -10.31
C PHE A 200 8.29 31.30 -11.70
N ARG A 201 9.41 32.04 -11.79
CA ARG A 201 10.10 32.30 -13.06
C ARG A 201 10.59 31.00 -13.71
N LEU A 202 11.24 30.12 -12.93
CA LEU A 202 11.68 28.81 -13.45
C LEU A 202 10.50 28.02 -14.02
N ILE A 203 9.38 27.96 -13.30
CA ILE A 203 8.19 27.22 -13.74
C ILE A 203 7.58 27.86 -15.00
N SER A 204 7.57 29.19 -15.07
CA SER A 204 7.10 29.94 -16.24
C SER A 204 7.96 29.69 -17.48
N ASP A 205 9.26 29.43 -17.27
CA ASP A 205 10.21 29.04 -18.31
C ASP A 205 10.13 27.53 -18.66
N GLY A 206 9.19 26.78 -18.07
CA GLY A 206 8.92 25.38 -18.36
C GLY A 206 9.50 24.37 -17.36
N ALA A 207 10.08 24.82 -16.24
CA ALA A 207 10.56 23.91 -15.20
C ALA A 207 9.40 23.14 -14.54
N PRO A 208 9.55 21.81 -14.32
CA PRO A 208 8.54 21.05 -13.60
C PRO A 208 8.45 21.48 -12.14
N LEU A 209 7.22 21.55 -11.63
CA LEU A 209 6.91 21.78 -10.23
C LEU A 209 6.64 20.44 -9.54
N ILE A 210 7.53 20.04 -8.65
CA ILE A 210 7.44 18.82 -7.85
C ILE A 210 7.07 19.20 -6.42
N ALA A 211 6.00 18.62 -5.90
CA ALA A 211 5.51 18.86 -4.54
C ALA A 211 5.71 17.61 -3.69
N ILE A 212 6.38 17.73 -2.54
CA ILE A 212 6.55 16.61 -1.61
C ILE A 212 5.18 16.13 -1.11
N HIS A 213 4.33 17.06 -0.68
CA HIS A 213 2.92 16.83 -0.35
C HIS A 213 2.16 18.16 -0.34
N LYS A 214 0.82 18.13 -0.38
CA LYS A 214 -0.03 19.35 -0.43
C LYS A 214 -0.90 19.55 0.81
N ALA A 215 -0.36 19.23 2.00
CA ALA A 215 -1.08 19.44 3.25
C ALA A 215 -1.45 20.94 3.41
N ARG A 216 -2.72 21.20 3.77
CA ARG A 216 -3.25 22.57 3.94
C ARG A 216 -2.63 23.25 5.16
N TYR A 217 -2.54 22.52 6.25
CA TYR A 217 -2.00 22.95 7.53
C TYR A 217 -1.45 21.75 8.31
N TYR A 218 -0.71 22.02 9.38
CA TYR A 218 -0.30 21.04 10.38
C TYR A 218 -0.48 21.63 11.78
N LYS A 219 -0.55 20.77 12.80
CA LYS A 219 -0.71 21.19 14.19
C LYS A 219 0.66 21.30 14.86
N LYS A 220 0.88 22.42 15.56
CA LYS A 220 1.98 22.64 16.50
C LYS A 220 1.41 22.81 17.92
N LEU A 221 2.29 22.90 18.91
CA LEU A 221 1.94 23.21 20.30
C LEU A 221 1.18 24.53 20.43
N ASP A 222 1.49 25.54 19.61
CA ASP A 222 0.89 26.87 19.61
C ASP A 222 -0.35 27.01 18.69
N GLY A 223 -0.76 25.92 18.02
CA GLY A 223 -1.97 25.88 17.21
C GLY A 223 -1.74 25.42 15.77
N LEU A 224 -2.65 25.81 14.87
CA LEU A 224 -2.57 25.44 13.45
C LEU A 224 -1.57 26.33 12.72
N SER A 225 -0.68 25.70 11.96
CA SER A 225 0.32 26.35 11.11
C SER A 225 0.10 25.99 9.63
N LEU A 226 0.40 26.92 8.72
CA LEU A 226 0.30 26.67 7.28
C LEU A 226 1.23 25.54 6.84
N GLY A 227 0.70 24.59 6.08
CA GLY A 227 1.49 23.54 5.42
C GLY A 227 2.13 24.06 4.13
N PRO A 228 2.76 23.18 3.33
CA PRO A 228 3.31 23.56 2.03
C PRO A 228 2.23 23.77 0.95
N GLY A 229 1.04 23.18 1.13
CA GLY A 229 -0.05 23.20 0.15
C GLY A 229 -0.45 24.61 -0.34
N PRO A 230 -0.63 25.61 0.55
CA PRO A 230 -0.90 26.99 0.14
C PRO A 230 0.17 27.60 -0.78
N PHE A 231 1.45 27.35 -0.52
CA PHE A 231 2.57 27.89 -1.31
C PHE A 231 2.69 27.20 -2.66
N ILE A 232 2.50 25.88 -2.69
CA ILE A 232 2.42 25.10 -3.92
C ILE A 232 1.25 25.57 -4.77
N THR A 233 0.07 25.72 -4.17
CA THR A 233 -1.14 26.19 -4.88
C THR A 233 -0.97 27.61 -5.40
N GLY A 234 -0.25 28.47 -4.68
CA GLY A 234 0.10 29.81 -5.15
C GLY A 234 0.96 29.78 -6.42
N LEU A 235 1.96 28.88 -6.49
CA LEU A 235 2.76 28.68 -7.70
C LEU A 235 1.93 28.09 -8.84
N GLU A 236 1.10 27.08 -8.56
CA GLU A 236 0.19 26.50 -9.55
C GLU A 236 -0.74 27.56 -10.14
N TYR A 237 -1.33 28.40 -9.29
CA TYR A 237 -2.24 29.47 -9.71
C TYR A 237 -1.52 30.53 -10.54
N ALA A 238 -0.31 30.92 -10.16
CA ALA A 238 0.46 31.94 -10.88
C ALA A 238 0.93 31.49 -12.26
N THR A 239 1.09 30.17 -12.47
CA THR A 239 1.70 29.59 -13.68
C THR A 239 0.74 28.80 -14.56
N ASP A 240 -0.47 28.52 -14.08
CA ASP A 240 -1.43 27.57 -14.67
C ASP A 240 -0.84 26.15 -14.88
N VAL A 241 0.19 25.80 -14.09
CA VAL A 241 0.82 24.47 -14.07
C VAL A 241 0.34 23.70 -12.85
N LYS A 242 0.15 22.38 -12.97
CA LYS A 242 -0.12 21.50 -11.82
C LYS A 242 1.15 20.86 -11.30
N ALA A 243 1.32 20.86 -9.99
CA ALA A 243 2.44 20.21 -9.36
C ALA A 243 2.33 18.69 -9.47
N THR A 244 3.43 18.01 -9.75
CA THR A 244 3.55 16.56 -9.55
C THR A 244 3.75 16.30 -8.07
N VAL A 245 2.73 15.78 -7.41
CA VAL A 245 2.79 15.40 -5.99
C VAL A 245 3.40 14.00 -5.87
N VAL A 246 4.39 13.84 -5.00
CA VAL A 246 5.12 12.54 -4.86
C VAL A 246 4.83 11.80 -3.56
N GLY A 247 4.28 12.46 -2.55
CA GLY A 247 3.91 11.83 -1.28
C GLY A 247 2.51 11.20 -1.30
N LYS A 248 2.15 10.56 -0.19
CA LYS A 248 0.78 10.08 0.07
C LYS A 248 -0.24 11.23 -0.09
N PRO A 249 -1.45 11.00 -0.65
CA PRO A 249 -2.07 9.73 -1.07
C PRO A 249 -1.72 9.27 -2.51
N GLU A 250 -0.74 9.87 -3.17
CA GLU A 250 -0.54 9.62 -4.61
C GLU A 250 -0.11 8.17 -4.88
N LYS A 251 -0.77 7.53 -5.85
CA LYS A 251 -0.50 6.13 -6.22
C LYS A 251 0.99 5.84 -6.47
N PRO A 252 1.76 6.69 -7.18
CA PRO A 252 3.19 6.46 -7.39
C PRO A 252 3.98 6.23 -6.09
N PHE A 253 3.65 6.91 -4.98
CA PHE A 253 4.33 6.74 -3.70
C PHE A 253 4.30 5.28 -3.22
N PHE A 254 3.12 4.67 -3.25
CA PHE A 254 2.93 3.28 -2.81
C PHE A 254 3.59 2.29 -3.76
N LEU A 255 3.49 2.52 -5.07
CA LEU A 255 4.11 1.65 -6.07
C LEU A 255 5.64 1.66 -5.95
N GLU A 256 6.22 2.82 -5.72
CA GLU A 256 7.66 2.99 -5.56
C GLU A 256 8.17 2.36 -4.27
N ALA A 257 7.41 2.48 -3.17
CA ALA A 257 7.73 1.77 -1.92
C ALA A 257 7.79 0.25 -2.12
N LEU A 258 6.83 -0.31 -2.88
CA LEU A 258 6.75 -1.74 -3.20
C LEU A 258 7.77 -2.19 -4.26
N GLN A 259 8.23 -1.28 -5.13
CA GLN A 259 9.20 -1.61 -6.18
C GLN A 259 10.49 -2.21 -5.60
N SER A 260 10.95 -1.69 -4.46
CA SER A 260 12.13 -2.22 -3.75
C SER A 260 11.95 -3.65 -3.23
N ILE A 261 10.70 -4.10 -3.03
CA ILE A 261 10.33 -5.43 -2.54
C ILE A 261 10.07 -6.39 -3.71
N GLY A 262 9.65 -5.86 -4.87
CA GLY A 262 9.34 -6.65 -6.05
C GLY A 262 7.98 -7.36 -6.00
N CYS A 263 7.00 -6.80 -5.29
CA CYS A 263 5.64 -7.34 -5.21
C CYS A 263 4.60 -6.42 -5.88
N GLN A 264 3.45 -7.01 -6.23
CA GLN A 264 2.32 -6.24 -6.76
C GLN A 264 1.52 -5.59 -5.62
N PRO A 265 0.79 -4.48 -5.88
CA PRO A 265 -0.03 -3.82 -4.86
C PRO A 265 -1.05 -4.74 -4.19
N GLU A 266 -1.64 -5.66 -4.95
CA GLU A 266 -2.64 -6.60 -4.40
C GLU A 266 -2.03 -7.69 -3.49
N GLU A 267 -0.69 -7.76 -3.43
CA GLU A 267 0.07 -8.64 -2.53
C GLU A 267 0.56 -7.88 -1.29
N ALA A 268 0.07 -6.65 -1.07
CA ALA A 268 0.54 -5.80 0.01
C ALA A 268 -0.62 -5.20 0.83
N VAL A 269 -0.31 -4.88 2.09
CA VAL A 269 -1.21 -4.18 3.01
C VAL A 269 -0.52 -2.93 3.56
N MET A 270 -1.27 -1.83 3.63
CA MET A 270 -0.86 -0.59 4.28
C MET A 270 -1.51 -0.49 5.66
N ILE A 271 -0.73 -0.17 6.69
CA ILE A 271 -1.22 0.15 8.03
C ILE A 271 -0.94 1.63 8.30
N GLY A 272 -1.96 2.42 8.60
CA GLY A 272 -1.82 3.85 8.85
C GLY A 272 -2.94 4.43 9.70
N ASP A 273 -2.74 5.65 10.19
CA ASP A 273 -3.70 6.40 11.01
C ASP A 273 -4.50 7.43 10.20
N ASP A 274 -4.09 7.73 8.96
CA ASP A 274 -4.85 8.56 8.03
C ASP A 274 -5.77 7.71 7.15
N ALA A 275 -7.07 7.95 7.27
CA ALA A 275 -8.03 7.32 6.37
C ALA A 275 -7.77 7.69 4.91
N ARG A 276 -7.42 8.94 4.58
CA ARG A 276 -7.26 9.39 3.20
C ARG A 276 -5.85 9.16 2.68
N ASP A 277 -4.86 9.67 3.40
CA ASP A 277 -3.47 9.67 2.93
C ASP A 277 -2.90 8.25 2.93
N ASP A 278 -3.14 7.46 3.97
CA ASP A 278 -2.58 6.11 4.10
C ASP A 278 -3.49 5.08 3.46
N VAL A 279 -4.70 4.93 4.01
CA VAL A 279 -5.59 3.82 3.67
C VAL A 279 -6.24 4.02 2.30
N GLY A 280 -6.86 5.18 2.07
CA GLY A 280 -7.47 5.51 0.79
C GLY A 280 -6.45 5.56 -0.35
N GLY A 281 -5.28 6.16 -0.12
CA GLY A 281 -4.17 6.17 -1.06
C GLY A 281 -3.71 4.76 -1.45
N ALA A 282 -3.47 3.90 -0.46
CA ALA A 282 -3.04 2.52 -0.68
C ALA A 282 -4.10 1.67 -1.39
N GLN A 283 -5.38 1.80 -1.00
CA GLN A 283 -6.48 1.08 -1.66
C GLN A 283 -6.65 1.51 -3.12
N ASN A 284 -6.51 2.80 -3.43
CA ASN A 284 -6.49 3.30 -4.80
C ASN A 284 -5.28 2.79 -5.61
N ALA A 285 -4.18 2.45 -4.93
CA ALA A 285 -3.02 1.80 -5.54
C ALA A 285 -3.24 0.30 -5.80
N GLY A 286 -4.24 -0.33 -5.17
CA GLY A 286 -4.57 -1.76 -5.30
C GLY A 286 -4.29 -2.59 -4.04
N MET A 287 -3.85 -1.96 -2.95
CA MET A 287 -3.48 -2.63 -1.71
C MET A 287 -4.68 -2.84 -0.78
N LEU A 288 -4.53 -3.73 0.21
CA LEU A 288 -5.39 -3.69 1.39
C LEU A 288 -4.96 -2.52 2.29
N GLY A 289 -5.91 -1.89 2.97
CA GLY A 289 -5.64 -0.79 3.90
C GLY A 289 -6.26 -1.03 5.27
N ILE A 290 -5.43 -0.99 6.32
CA ILE A 290 -5.83 -1.13 7.72
C ILE A 290 -5.69 0.23 8.39
N LEU A 291 -6.80 0.75 8.90
CA LEU A 291 -6.86 2.01 9.64
C LEU A 291 -6.70 1.74 11.14
N VAL A 292 -5.68 2.34 11.78
CA VAL A 292 -5.52 2.30 13.24
C VAL A 292 -6.17 3.52 13.88
N LYS A 293 -6.69 3.36 15.11
CA LYS A 293 -7.35 4.44 15.87
C LYS A 293 -6.40 5.29 16.73
N THR A 294 -5.09 5.12 16.55
CA THR A 294 -4.05 5.93 17.17
C THR A 294 -3.78 7.19 16.35
N GLY A 295 -2.86 8.05 16.80
CA GLY A 295 -2.41 9.21 16.02
C GLY A 295 -3.52 10.25 15.79
N LYS A 296 -3.73 10.64 14.53
CA LYS A 296 -4.68 11.70 14.13
C LYS A 296 -6.10 11.18 13.86
N TYR A 297 -6.34 9.87 13.95
CA TYR A 297 -7.65 9.27 13.74
C TYR A 297 -8.74 10.00 14.53
N GLN A 298 -9.88 10.24 13.89
CA GLN A 298 -11.10 10.75 14.51
C GLN A 298 -12.29 9.80 14.29
N PRO A 299 -13.27 9.76 15.20
CA PRO A 299 -14.53 9.04 14.97
C PRO A 299 -15.19 9.48 13.65
N GLY A 300 -15.55 8.50 12.81
CA GLY A 300 -16.11 8.74 11.46
C GLY A 300 -15.07 8.77 10.34
N ASP A 301 -13.78 8.63 10.64
CA ASP A 301 -12.73 8.57 9.62
C ASP A 301 -12.86 7.37 8.68
N GLY A 302 -13.39 6.25 9.18
CA GLY A 302 -13.67 5.06 8.35
C GLY A 302 -14.60 5.32 7.17
N ASP A 303 -15.49 6.31 7.28
CA ASP A 303 -16.47 6.66 6.24
C ASP A 303 -15.92 7.67 5.22
N LYS A 304 -14.69 8.18 5.43
CA LYS A 304 -14.07 9.19 4.55
C LYS A 304 -13.48 8.60 3.27
N THR A 305 -13.50 7.28 3.10
CA THR A 305 -12.96 6.56 1.95
C THR A 305 -14.01 5.67 1.30
N SER A 306 -13.86 5.46 -0.01
CA SER A 306 -14.68 4.53 -0.77
C SER A 306 -13.78 3.79 -1.76
N PRO A 307 -13.59 2.47 -1.62
CA PRO A 307 -14.16 1.59 -0.59
C PRO A 307 -13.69 1.94 0.84
N PRO A 308 -14.41 1.52 1.89
CA PRO A 308 -13.95 1.72 3.27
C PRO A 308 -12.65 0.95 3.55
N PRO A 309 -11.94 1.24 4.67
CA PRO A 309 -10.78 0.46 5.08
C PRO A 309 -11.12 -1.03 5.15
N TYR A 310 -10.18 -1.88 4.74
CA TYR A 310 -10.32 -3.33 4.86
C TYR A 310 -10.53 -3.75 6.32
N LEU A 311 -9.84 -3.08 7.25
CA LEU A 311 -10.00 -3.26 8.68
C LEU A 311 -9.83 -1.91 9.39
N ILE A 312 -10.58 -1.71 10.48
CA ILE A 312 -10.34 -0.65 11.45
C ILE A 312 -10.05 -1.28 12.81
N CYS A 313 -8.88 -1.04 13.38
CA CYS A 313 -8.46 -1.62 14.66
C CYS A 313 -7.89 -0.56 15.62
N ASN A 314 -7.75 -0.90 16.90
CA ASN A 314 -7.43 0.10 17.91
C ASN A 314 -6.00 0.67 17.77
N ALA A 315 -5.01 -0.18 17.48
CA ALA A 315 -3.63 0.22 17.31
C ALA A 315 -2.89 -0.76 16.38
N PHE A 316 -1.62 -0.46 16.11
CA PHE A 316 -0.73 -1.28 15.29
C PHE A 316 -0.63 -2.76 15.74
N PRO A 317 -0.55 -3.11 17.04
CA PRO A 317 -0.48 -4.53 17.44
C PRO A 317 -1.67 -5.37 16.98
N GLN A 318 -2.89 -4.83 17.03
CA GLN A 318 -4.08 -5.55 16.56
C GLN A 318 -4.09 -5.70 15.03
N ALA A 319 -3.52 -4.75 14.29
CA ALA A 319 -3.34 -4.89 12.85
C ALA A 319 -2.39 -6.06 12.52
N VAL A 320 -1.28 -6.16 13.25
CA VAL A 320 -0.31 -7.26 13.11
C VAL A 320 -0.95 -8.60 13.45
N ASP A 321 -1.63 -8.71 14.59
CA ASP A 321 -2.30 -9.97 14.99
C ASP A 321 -3.32 -10.42 13.92
N HIS A 322 -4.06 -9.48 13.32
CA HIS A 322 -5.00 -9.77 12.23
C HIS A 322 -4.28 -10.26 10.95
N ILE A 323 -3.20 -9.61 10.54
CA ILE A 323 -2.41 -10.01 9.37
C ILE A 323 -1.90 -11.44 9.55
N LEU A 324 -1.31 -11.74 10.70
CA LEU A 324 -0.74 -13.06 11.02
C LEU A 324 -1.79 -14.18 11.08
N GLN A 325 -3.05 -13.86 11.40
CA GLN A 325 -4.11 -14.86 11.54
C GLN A 325 -4.91 -15.11 10.26
N LEU A 326 -5.06 -14.08 9.41
CA LEU A 326 -6.05 -14.10 8.32
C LEU A 326 -5.48 -13.84 6.92
N LEU A 327 -4.28 -13.26 6.82
CA LEU A 327 -3.66 -12.89 5.54
C LEU A 327 -2.37 -13.68 5.24
N LEU A 328 -1.87 -14.44 6.22
CA LEU A 328 -0.70 -15.33 6.13
C LEU A 328 -1.08 -16.76 6.53
#